data_AF-A0AAW1DI66-F1
#
_entry.id   AF-A0AAW1DI66-F1
#
_cell.length_a   1.000
_cell.length_b   1.000
_cell.length_c   1.000
_cell.angle_alpha   90.00
_cell.angle_beta   90.00
_cell.angle_gamma   90.00
#
_symmetry.space_group_name_H-M   'P 1'
#
loop_
_entity.id
_entity.type
_entity.pdbx_description
1 polymer ?
#
loop_
_entity_poly.entity_id
_entity_poly.type
_entity_poly.pdbx_seq_one_letter_code
_entity_poly.pdbx_strand_id
1 'polypeptide(L)' 'MLIGSCSRYVVGGRAVETVYWRVQPSANGQIDKFIKTKKTLSLPVTADQSRPNISTSIRQIHNMSSTH' A
#
# COMPACT_ATOMS: atom_id res chain seq x y z
N MET A 1 8.75 -2.54 -12.57
CA MET A 1 8.76 -3.50 -11.45
C MET A 1 7.96 -2.94 -10.26
N LEU A 2 7.08 -3.72 -9.62
CA LEU A 2 6.42 -3.33 -8.37
C LEU A 2 7.39 -3.49 -7.21
N ILE A 3 7.53 -2.45 -6.38
CA ILE A 3 8.52 -2.43 -5.28
C ILE A 3 7.89 -2.18 -3.91
N GLY A 4 6.59 -1.87 -3.87
CA GLY A 4 5.88 -1.75 -2.61
C GLY A 4 4.40 -1.49 -2.79
N SER A 5 3.63 -1.86 -1.77
CA SER A 5 2.22 -1.50 -1.66
C SER A 5 1.85 -1.24 -0.20
N CYS A 6 0.82 -0.44 0.02
CA CYS A 6 0.22 -0.23 1.33
C CYS A 6 -1.28 -0.02 1.18
N SER A 7 -2.05 -0.60 2.09
CA SER A 7 -3.49 -0.41 2.16
C SER A 7 -3.87 0.23 3.49
N ARG A 8 -4.85 1.13 3.48
CA ARG A 8 -5.39 1.75 4.70
C ARG A 8 -6.88 2.04 4.57
N TYR A 9 -7.57 2.16 5.70
CA TYR A 9 -8.94 2.65 5.73
C TYR A 9 -8.98 4.18 5.63
N VAL A 10 -9.87 4.74 4.81
CA VAL A 10 -9.91 6.20 4.55
C VAL A 10 -11.23 6.92 4.78
N VAL A 11 -12.35 6.21 4.97
CA VAL A 11 -13.66 6.83 5.25
C VAL A 11 -14.29 6.14 6.46
N GLY A 12 -13.76 6.39 7.66
CA GLY A 12 -14.30 5.81 8.91
C GLY A 12 -14.41 4.28 8.92
N GLY A 13 -13.54 3.58 8.16
CA GLY A 13 -13.62 2.12 7.99
C GLY A 13 -14.46 1.62 6.80
N ARG A 14 -15.14 2.50 6.06
CA ARG A 14 -16.06 2.17 4.95
C ARG A 14 -15.40 2.05 3.57
N ALA A 15 -14.12 2.37 3.47
CA ALA A 15 -13.38 2.29 2.22
C ALA A 15 -11.93 1.93 2.49
N VAL A 16 -11.35 1.14 1.60
CA VAL A 16 -9.94 0.76 1.60
C VAL A 16 -9.25 1.50 0.45
N GLU A 17 -8.23 2.29 0.77
CA GLU A 17 -7.32 2.90 -0.19
C GLU A 17 -6.05 2.04 -0.26
N THR A 18 -5.69 1.59 -1.45
CA THR A 18 -4.43 0.90 -1.72
C THR A 18 -3.53 1.75 -2.61
N VAL A 19 -2.29 1.92 -2.18
CA VAL A 19 -1.24 2.64 -2.88
C VAL A 19 -0.20 1.64 -3.38
N TYR A 20 0.19 1.76 -4.65
CA TYR A 20 1.23 0.95 -5.27
C TYR A 20 2.40 1.83 -5.71
N TRP A 21 3.61 1.33 -5.51
CA TRP A 21 4.86 1.97 -5.94
C TRP A 21 5.58 1.08 -6.93
N ARG A 22 5.91 1.62 -8.10
CA ARG A 22 6.63 0.91 -9.15
C ARG A 22 7.88 1.68 -9.55
N VAL A 23 8.97 0.96 -9.77
CA VAL A 23 10.13 1.50 -10.48
C VAL A 23 10.02 1.17 -11.96
N GLN A 24 10.32 2.15 -12.78
CA GLN A 24 10.55 1.96 -14.20
C GLN A 24 12.07 2.01 -14.41
N PRO A 25 12.70 0.88 -14.75
CA PRO A 25 14.11 0.88 -15.10
C PRO A 25 14.32 1.53 -16.48
N SER A 26 15.44 2.21 -16.63
CA SER A 26 16.03 2.67 -17.88
C SER A 26 16.69 1.49 -18.61
N ALA A 27 16.93 1.66 -19.91
CA ALA A 27 17.64 0.69 -20.77
C ALA A 27 18.99 0.23 -20.19
N ASN A 28 19.61 1.05 -19.33
CA ASN A 28 20.92 0.78 -18.73
C ASN A 28 20.83 0.11 -17.35
N GLY A 29 19.65 -0.36 -16.94
CA GLY A 29 19.42 -0.99 -15.63
C GLY A 29 19.35 -0.02 -14.44
N GLN A 30 19.55 1.29 -14.67
CA GLN A 30 19.32 2.31 -13.65
C GLN A 30 17.83 2.58 -13.45
N ILE A 31 17.43 3.02 -12.25
CA ILE A 31 16.04 3.42 -11.98
C ILE A 31 15.82 4.80 -12.59
N ASP A 32 14.90 4.90 -13.56
CA ASP A 32 14.58 6.14 -14.26
C ASP A 32 13.45 6.89 -13.56
N LYS A 33 12.40 6.16 -13.17
CA LYS A 33 11.19 6.76 -12.61
C LYS A 33 10.57 5.92 -11.52
N PHE A 34 10.05 6.61 -10.51
CA PHE A 34 9.19 6.06 -9.47
C PHE A 34 7.75 6.47 -9.72
N ILE A 35 6.84 5.49 -9.82
CA ILE A 35 5.44 5.69 -10.17
C ILE A 35 4.57 5.32 -8.97
N LYS A 36 3.74 6.27 -8.53
CA LYS A 36 2.69 6.07 -7.51
C LYS A 36 1.35 5.88 -8.19
N THR A 37 0.63 4.81 -7.86
CA THR A 37 -0.76 4.63 -8.28
C THR A 37 -1.65 4.41 -7.05
N LYS A 38 -2.84 5.00 -7.03
CA LYS A 38 -3.81 4.84 -5.95
C LYS A 38 -5.08 4.21 -6.48
N LYS A 39 -5.65 3.25 -5.73
CA LYS A 39 -6.95 2.66 -6.00
C LYS A 39 -7.76 2.64 -4.71
N THR A 40 -8.96 3.22 -4.75
CA THR A 40 -9.90 3.20 -3.63
C THR A 40 -11.03 2.25 -3.95
N LEU A 41 -11.32 1.35 -3.01
CA LEU A 41 -12.47 0.45 -3.06
C LEU A 41 -13.42 0.82 -1.93
N SER A 42 -14.64 1.21 -2.28
CA SER A 42 -15.72 1.43 -1.32
C SER A 42 -16.28 0.09 -0.88
N LEU A 43 -16.46 -0.10 0.43
CA LEU A 43 -17.18 -1.25 0.96
C LEU A 43 -18.69 -0.98 0.88
N PRO A 44 -19.51 -2.00 0.60
CA PRO A 44 -20.96 -1.85 0.67
C PRO A 44 -21.36 -1.44 2.11
N VAL A 45 -22.41 -0.61 2.22
CA VAL A 45 -22.88 -0.06 3.50
C VAL A 45 -23.58 -1.11 4.37
N THR A 46 -23.80 -2.32 3.84
CA THR A 46 -24.38 -3.45 4.57
C THR A 46 -23.40 -3.94 5.64
N ALA A 47 -23.81 -3.73 6.88
CA ALA A 47 -23.15 -4.11 8.11
C ALA A 47 -22.69 -5.58 8.11
N ASP A 48 -21.66 -5.87 8.91
CA ASP A 48 -21.08 -7.20 9.21
C ASP A 48 -19.99 -7.76 8.30
N GLN A 49 -19.37 -6.96 7.43
CA GLN A 49 -18.07 -7.36 6.87
C GLN A 49 -16.97 -7.15 7.91
N SER A 50 -16.42 -8.26 8.41
CA SER A 50 -15.21 -8.27 9.23
C SER A 50 -14.14 -7.44 8.53
N ARG A 51 -13.75 -6.34 9.19
CA ARG A 51 -12.74 -5.41 8.72
C ARG A 51 -11.55 -6.24 8.20
N PRO A 52 -11.23 -6.27 6.88
CA PRO A 52 -10.10 -7.04 6.41
C PRO A 52 -8.87 -6.69 7.23
N ASN A 53 -8.17 -7.73 7.72
CA ASN A 53 -7.01 -7.59 8.58
C ASN A 53 -5.84 -7.06 7.74
N ILE A 54 -5.87 -5.76 7.47
CA ILE A 54 -4.87 -5.04 6.69
C ILE A 54 -3.69 -4.79 7.64
N SER A 55 -2.73 -5.72 7.62
CA SER A 55 -1.57 -5.74 8.53
C SER A 55 -0.43 -4.79 8.12
N THR A 56 -0.46 -4.17 6.93
CA THR A 56 0.69 -3.40 6.42
C THR A 56 0.57 -1.89 6.62
N SER A 57 0.85 -1.45 7.85
CA SER A 57 1.21 -0.05 8.12
C SER A 57 2.65 0.21 7.65
N ILE A 58 2.85 1.18 6.74
CA ILE A 58 4.19 1.62 6.30
C ILE A 58 5.08 2.03 7.49
N ARG A 59 4.48 2.46 8.62
CA ARG A 59 5.24 2.88 9.80
C ARG A 59 5.92 1.71 10.53
N GLN A 60 5.50 0.47 10.32
CA GLN A 60 6.02 -0.68 11.08
C GLN A 60 7.29 -1.30 10.47
N ILE A 61 7.55 -1.07 9.18
CA ILE A 61 8.68 -1.68 8.46
C ILE A 61 10.02 -1.06 8.89
N HIS A 62 10.03 0.15 9.47
CA HIS A 62 11.27 0.82 9.88
C HIS A 62 11.80 0.40 11.26
N ASN A 63 11.08 -0.43 12.03
CA ASN A 63 11.52 -0.83 13.37
C ASN A 63 12.07 -2.26 13.48
N MET A 64 12.15 -3.03 12.38
CA MET A 64 12.65 -4.42 12.41
C MET A 64 14.06 -4.62 11.84
N SER A 65 14.85 -3.56 11.64
CA SER A 65 16.22 -3.65 11.11
C SER A 65 17.31 -3.15 12.07
N SER A 66 17.13 -3.30 13.39
CA SER A 66 18.13 -2.90 14.38
C SER A 66 18.19 -3.91 15.53
N THR A 67 18.79 -5.07 15.29
CA THR A 67 19.46 -5.86 16.33
C THR A 67 20.76 -6.38 15.74
N HIS A 68 21.86 -5.80 16.22
CA HIS A 68 23.21 -6.31 16.08
C HIS A 68 23.40 -7.56 16.96
#